data_AF-A0A2T3ITP8-F1
#
_entry.id   AF-A0A2T3ITP8-F1
#
_cell.length_a   1.000
_cell.length_b   1.000
_cell.length_c   1.000
_cell.angle_alpha   90.00
_cell.angle_beta   90.00
_cell.angle_gamma   90.00
#
_symmetry.space_group_name_H-M   'P 1'
#
loop_
_entity.id
_entity.type
_entity.pdbx_description
1 polymer ?
#
loop_
_entity_poly.entity_id
_entity_poly.type
_entity_poly.pdbx_seq_one_letter_code
_entity_poly.pdbx_strand_id
1 'polypeptide(L)'
;MKLTLENSVVGSQLFVRSMNKLQHITHIAASEDSHNKQLKQHNRICVATLPGDDSIQLMATKYSSDSCTQVSNLHSDSRPFLDMYIRTCGAMYQVAYVLKSTDEANRHLLERDDIALLDSTKMNGLEHQFHFLAALKKAVTCKPRG
;
A
#
# COMPACT_ATOMS: atom_id res chain seq x y z
N MET A 1 16.61 -5.38 -0.41
CA MET A 1 15.92 -6.58 0.12
C MET A 1 14.58 -6.65 -0.57
N LYS A 2 14.28 -7.71 -1.34
CA LYS A 2 12.99 -7.85 -2.04
C LYS A 2 11.87 -7.91 -0.99
N LEU A 3 10.77 -7.18 -1.16
CA LEU A 3 9.54 -7.51 -0.44
C LEU A 3 9.09 -8.86 -1.00
N THR A 4 9.58 -9.94 -0.41
CA THR A 4 8.79 -11.15 -0.38
C THR A 4 7.79 -10.88 0.73
N LEU A 5 6.56 -10.53 0.36
CA LEU A 5 5.46 -10.44 1.31
C LEU A 5 5.17 -11.88 1.77
N GLU A 6 5.98 -12.40 2.70
CA GLU A 6 6.07 -13.86 2.97
C GLU A 6 4.79 -14.47 3.53
N ASN A 7 3.81 -13.64 3.92
CA ASN A 7 2.49 -14.07 4.39
C ASN A 7 1.32 -13.29 3.76
N SER A 8 1.57 -12.48 2.73
CA SER A 8 0.46 -11.85 2.01
C SER A 8 -0.28 -12.92 1.22
N VAL A 9 -1.61 -12.88 1.21
CA VAL A 9 -2.44 -13.76 0.36
C VAL A 9 -1.76 -13.85 -0.99
N VAL A 10 -1.29 -15.04 -1.37
CA VAL A 10 -0.43 -15.27 -2.55
C VAL A 10 -1.03 -14.52 -3.75
N GLY A 11 -0.40 -13.39 -4.12
CA GLY A 11 -0.85 -12.54 -5.23
C GLY A 11 -1.36 -11.14 -4.88
N SER A 12 -1.42 -10.73 -3.61
CA SER A 12 -1.75 -9.33 -3.28
C SER A 12 -0.58 -8.38 -3.58
N GLN A 13 -0.89 -7.22 -4.15
CA GLN A 13 0.10 -6.23 -4.57
C GLN A 13 -0.27 -4.87 -3.98
N LEU A 14 0.72 -4.17 -3.43
CA LEU A 14 0.52 -2.86 -2.81
C LEU A 14 0.81 -1.74 -3.80
N PHE A 15 -0.07 -0.74 -3.87
CA PHE A 15 0.07 0.42 -4.72
C PHE A 15 -0.12 1.72 -3.94
N VAL A 16 0.52 2.78 -4.40
CA VAL A 16 0.35 4.14 -3.89
C VAL A 16 -0.01 5.05 -5.06
N ARG A 17 -0.97 5.95 -4.86
CA ARG A 17 -1.21 7.06 -5.78
C ARG A 17 -0.30 8.23 -5.36
N SER A 18 0.65 8.57 -6.21
CA SER A 18 1.59 9.66 -5.98
C SER A 18 1.79 10.46 -7.27
N MET A 19 1.71 11.79 -7.19
CA MET A 19 1.76 12.69 -8.36
C MET A 19 0.82 12.27 -9.50
N ASN A 20 -0.44 11.94 -9.17
CA ASN A 20 -1.46 11.45 -10.11
C ASN A 20 -1.11 10.15 -10.86
N LYS A 21 -0.13 9.40 -10.38
CA LYS A 21 0.29 8.12 -10.95
C LYS A 21 0.09 7.01 -9.95
N LEU A 22 -0.35 5.85 -10.42
CA LEU A 22 -0.41 4.66 -9.60
C LEU A 22 0.96 3.95 -9.66
N GLN A 23 1.60 3.82 -8.51
CA GLN A 23 2.93 3.25 -8.35
C GLN A 23 2.82 1.90 -7.67
N HIS A 24 3.34 0.85 -8.29
CA HIS A 24 3.46 -0.46 -7.64
C HIS A 24 4.61 -0.45 -6.64
N ILE A 25 4.29 -0.68 -5.38
CA ILE A 25 5.29 -0.80 -4.32
C ILE A 25 5.90 -2.18 -4.41
N THR A 26 7.18 -2.20 -4.74
CA THR A 26 7.92 -3.45 -4.91
C THR A 26 8.88 -3.69 -3.76
N HIS A 27 9.24 -2.63 -3.03
CA HIS A 27 10.28 -2.63 -2.01
C HIS A 27 9.95 -1.64 -0.89
N ILE A 28 10.54 -1.86 0.27
CA ILE A 28 10.61 -0.88 1.35
C ILE A 28 12.07 -0.56 1.68
N ALA A 29 12.27 0.62 2.26
CA ALA A 29 13.52 1.01 2.90
C ALA A 29 13.22 1.49 4.32
N ALA A 30 13.78 0.82 5.32
CA ALA A 30 13.57 1.11 6.75
C ALA A 30 14.78 1.82 7.39
N SER A 31 15.73 2.25 6.56
CA SER A 31 16.93 2.99 6.98
C SER A 31 17.49 3.78 5.81
N GLU A 32 18.27 4.82 6.10
CA GLU A 32 18.93 5.64 5.08
C GLU A 32 19.87 4.81 4.18
N ASP A 33 20.62 3.88 4.76
CA ASP A 33 21.48 2.96 4.00
C ASP A 33 20.68 2.09 3.03
N SER A 34 19.55 1.55 3.50
CA SER A 34 18.69 0.74 2.64
C SER A 34 18.08 1.57 1.51
N HIS A 35 17.68 2.81 1.78
CA HIS A 35 17.20 3.75 0.77
C HIS A 35 18.27 4.02 -0.28
N ASN A 36 19.47 4.43 0.16
CA ASN A 36 20.59 4.75 -0.72
C ASN A 36 20.96 3.57 -1.62
N LYS A 37 20.91 2.35 -1.08
CA LYS A 37 21.10 1.12 -1.85
C LYS A 37 20.01 0.92 -2.90
N GLN A 38 18.73 1.08 -2.52
CA GLN A 38 17.60 0.96 -3.46
C GLN A 38 17.67 2.00 -4.58
N LEU A 39 18.05 3.24 -4.26
CA LEU A 39 18.15 4.34 -5.22
C LEU A 39 19.31 4.15 -6.20
N LYS A 40 20.53 3.95 -5.69
CA LYS A 40 21.75 3.94 -6.52
C LYS A 40 21.96 2.63 -7.28
N GLN A 41 21.63 1.50 -6.67
CA GLN A 41 21.96 0.18 -7.24
C GLN A 41 20.80 -0.50 -7.93
N HIS A 42 19.56 -0.19 -7.54
CA HIS A 42 18.37 -0.91 -8.01
C HIS A 42 17.39 -0.02 -8.80
N ASN A 43 17.75 1.24 -9.07
CA ASN A 43 16.92 2.21 -9.79
C ASN A 43 15.50 2.29 -9.22
N ARG A 44 15.38 2.48 -7.90
CA ARG A 44 14.09 2.63 -7.21
C ARG A 44 14.00 4.00 -6.56
N ILE A 45 12.80 4.55 -6.52
CA ILE A 45 12.53 5.84 -5.90
C ILE A 45 11.53 5.67 -4.77
N CYS A 46 11.69 6.48 -3.72
CA CYS A 46 10.67 6.64 -2.70
C CYS A 46 9.47 7.37 -3.31
N VAL A 47 8.27 6.82 -3.14
CA VAL A 47 7.02 7.40 -3.66
C VAL A 47 6.04 7.79 -2.57
N ALA A 48 6.22 7.27 -1.35
CA ALA A 48 5.51 7.63 -0.12
C ALA A 48 6.24 7.04 1.11
N THR A 49 5.84 7.44 2.30
CA THR A 49 6.16 6.74 3.56
C THR A 49 5.02 5.81 3.96
N LEU A 50 5.30 4.86 4.83
CA LEU A 50 4.28 3.99 5.40
C LEU A 50 3.43 4.80 6.40
N PRO A 51 2.10 4.82 6.26
CA PRO A 51 1.24 5.49 7.23
C PRO A 51 1.45 4.96 8.65
N GLY A 52 1.65 5.86 9.60
CA GLY A 52 1.94 5.52 11.00
C GLY A 52 3.42 5.20 11.28
N ASP A 53 4.30 5.22 10.28
CA ASP A 53 5.74 5.05 10.45
C ASP A 53 6.56 5.70 9.33
N ASP A 54 6.91 6.97 9.52
CA ASP A 54 7.64 7.76 8.52
C ASP A 54 9.09 7.31 8.29
N SER A 55 9.62 6.44 9.16
CA SER A 55 10.94 5.85 8.97
C SER A 55 10.96 4.82 7.84
N ILE A 56 9.78 4.27 7.50
CA ILE A 56 9.62 3.26 6.46
C ILE A 56 9.20 3.94 5.16
N GLN A 57 10.08 3.87 4.18
CA GLN A 57 9.86 4.43 2.85
C GLN A 57 9.35 3.34 1.90
N LEU A 58 8.29 3.66 1.16
CA LEU A 58 7.69 2.81 0.15
C LEU A 58 8.34 3.09 -1.20
N MET A 59 8.94 2.06 -1.78
CA MET A 59 9.82 2.18 -2.94
C MET A 59 9.20 1.52 -4.17
N ALA A 60 9.20 2.24 -5.29
CA ALA A 60 8.76 1.78 -6.60
C ALA A 60 9.93 1.78 -7.60
N THR A 61 9.85 0.97 -8.66
CA THR A 61 10.84 1.01 -9.73
C THR A 61 10.75 2.36 -10.45
N LYS A 62 11.89 3.01 -10.66
CA LYS A 62 11.96 4.30 -11.34
C LYS A 62 11.34 4.18 -12.73
N TYR A 63 10.49 5.14 -13.09
CA TYR A 63 9.75 5.19 -14.37
C TYR A 63 8.71 4.06 -14.59
N SER A 64 8.42 3.22 -13.60
CA SER A 64 7.46 2.09 -13.73
C SER A 64 6.02 2.44 -13.35
N SER A 65 5.62 3.70 -13.50
CA SER A 65 4.28 4.13 -13.12
C SER A 65 3.23 3.70 -14.13
N ASP A 66 2.11 3.16 -13.66
CA ASP A 66 0.94 2.98 -14.50
C ASP A 66 0.15 4.29 -14.56
N SER A 67 0.28 5.01 -15.68
CA SER A 67 -0.52 6.20 -15.97
C SER A 67 -1.87 5.88 -16.59
N CYS A 68 -2.07 4.63 -17.03
CA CYS A 68 -3.27 4.21 -17.72
C CYS A 68 -4.34 3.75 -16.74
N THR A 69 -3.95 3.00 -15.70
CA THR A 69 -4.89 2.57 -14.67
C THR A 69 -5.27 3.74 -13.78
N GLN A 70 -6.48 4.25 -13.96
CA GLN A 70 -7.10 5.19 -13.03
C GLN A 70 -7.91 4.42 -12.00
N VAL A 71 -7.66 4.68 -10.72
CA VAL A 71 -8.46 4.15 -9.61
C VAL A 71 -9.31 5.27 -9.00
N SER A 72 -10.57 4.97 -8.70
CA SER A 72 -11.44 5.90 -7.98
C SER A 72 -10.94 6.12 -6.56
N ASN A 73 -10.93 7.38 -6.12
CA ASN A 73 -10.76 7.72 -4.71
C ASN A 73 -12.11 7.60 -3.98
N LEU A 74 -12.17 6.75 -2.95
CA LEU A 74 -13.32 6.51 -2.08
C LEU A 74 -13.30 7.39 -0.81
N HIS A 75 -12.24 8.18 -0.61
CA HIS A 75 -12.10 9.08 0.53
C HIS A 75 -13.23 10.11 0.58
N SER A 76 -13.78 10.31 1.78
CA SER A 76 -14.59 11.46 2.17
C SER A 76 -14.25 11.89 3.60
N ASP A 77 -14.66 13.10 3.99
CA ASP A 77 -14.42 13.60 5.36
C ASP A 77 -15.01 12.66 6.44
N SER A 78 -16.14 12.01 6.12
CA SER A 78 -16.80 11.03 7.00
C SER A 78 -16.22 9.62 6.92
N ARG A 79 -15.48 9.29 5.86
CA ARG A 79 -14.90 7.96 5.60
C ARG A 79 -13.50 8.16 5.02
N PRO A 80 -12.51 8.45 5.88
CA PRO A 80 -11.17 8.71 5.41
C PRO A 80 -10.56 7.42 4.85
N PHE A 81 -9.98 7.54 3.66
CA PHE A 81 -9.13 6.53 3.04
C PHE A 81 -7.78 7.15 2.65
N LEU A 82 -6.75 6.32 2.63
CA LEU A 82 -5.39 6.70 2.26
C LEU A 82 -5.22 6.66 0.75
N ASP A 83 -4.22 7.35 0.20
CA ASP A 83 -3.80 7.21 -1.20
C ASP A 83 -3.03 5.90 -1.46
N MET A 84 -3.43 4.83 -0.77
CA MET A 84 -2.88 3.49 -0.84
C MET A 84 -3.94 2.50 -1.28
N TYR A 85 -3.54 1.51 -2.06
CA TYR A 85 -4.43 0.51 -2.62
C TYR A 85 -3.80 -0.86 -2.57
N ILE A 86 -4.61 -1.88 -2.34
CA ILE A 86 -4.20 -3.27 -2.46
C ILE A 86 -4.96 -3.89 -3.62
N ARG A 87 -4.20 -4.50 -4.53
CA ARG A 87 -4.76 -5.35 -5.58
C ARG A 87 -4.81 -6.78 -5.07
N THR A 88 -5.98 -7.40 -5.06
CA THR A 88 -6.13 -8.83 -4.80
C THR A 88 -7.28 -9.39 -5.61
N CYS A 89 -7.19 -10.65 -6.03
CA CYS A 89 -8.17 -11.31 -6.91
C CYS A 89 -8.56 -10.47 -8.14
N GLY A 90 -7.60 -9.72 -8.71
CA GLY A 90 -7.81 -8.87 -9.88
C GLY A 90 -8.55 -7.55 -9.64
N ALA A 91 -8.93 -7.23 -8.40
CA ALA A 91 -9.60 -5.98 -8.03
C ALA A 91 -8.73 -5.11 -7.12
N MET A 92 -8.94 -3.80 -7.18
CA MET A 92 -8.27 -2.81 -6.34
C MET A 92 -9.19 -2.40 -5.18
N TYR A 93 -8.64 -2.30 -3.99
CA TYR A 93 -9.34 -1.82 -2.79
C TYR A 93 -8.50 -0.74 -2.14
N GLN A 94 -9.13 0.39 -1.79
CA GLN A 94 -8.42 1.50 -1.17
C GLN A 94 -8.23 1.24 0.32
N VAL A 95 -7.02 1.49 0.82
CA VAL A 95 -6.63 1.25 2.20
C VAL A 95 -7.17 2.38 3.08
N ALA A 96 -7.80 2.03 4.19
CA ALA A 96 -8.22 2.96 5.24
C ALA A 96 -7.16 3.09 6.33
N TYR A 97 -6.55 1.97 6.74
CA TYR A 97 -5.57 1.94 7.82
C TYR A 97 -4.43 0.96 7.53
N VAL A 98 -3.26 1.30 8.06
CA VAL A 98 -2.10 0.42 8.17
C VAL A 98 -1.72 0.38 9.66
N LEU A 99 -1.82 -0.79 10.28
CA LEU A 99 -1.78 -0.94 11.74
C LEU A 99 -0.73 -1.96 12.16
N LYS A 100 -0.13 -1.80 13.35
CA LYS A 100 0.93 -2.70 13.86
C LYS A 100 0.39 -3.76 14.83
N SER A 101 -0.88 -3.66 15.21
CA SER A 101 -1.53 -4.56 16.17
C SER A 101 -2.89 -5.02 15.67
N THR A 102 -3.21 -6.29 15.96
CA THR A 102 -4.54 -6.87 15.75
C THR A 102 -5.61 -6.19 16.59
N ASP A 103 -5.27 -5.72 17.79
CA ASP A 103 -6.24 -5.09 18.69
C ASP A 103 -6.68 -3.72 18.16
N GLU A 104 -5.76 -2.97 17.56
CA GLU A 104 -6.09 -1.72 16.86
C GLU A 104 -6.93 -2.00 15.62
N ALA A 105 -6.58 -3.04 14.85
CA ALA A 105 -7.36 -3.44 13.68
C ALA A 105 -8.80 -3.80 14.05
N ASN A 106 -8.98 -4.60 15.10
CA ASN A 106 -10.31 -4.99 15.59
C ASN A 106 -11.11 -3.77 16.07
N ARG A 107 -10.48 -2.81 16.76
CA ARG A 107 -11.16 -1.58 17.19
C ARG A 107 -11.74 -0.82 16.01
N HIS A 108 -10.94 -0.59 14.97
CA HIS A 108 -11.42 0.11 13.78
C HIS A 108 -12.49 -0.67 13.00
N LEU A 109 -12.41 -2.00 12.97
CA LEU A 109 -13.44 -2.85 12.35
C LEU A 109 -14.79 -2.81 13.09
N LEU A 110 -14.79 -2.54 14.39
CA LEU A 110 -16.02 -2.35 15.17
C LEU A 110 -16.66 -0.98 14.92
N GLU A 111 -15.83 0.03 14.63
CA GLU A 111 -16.27 1.41 14.40
C GLU A 111 -16.70 1.69 12.96
N ARG A 112 -16.18 0.92 11.99
CA ARG A 112 -16.40 1.13 10.57
C ARG A 112 -16.92 -0.12 9.88
N ASP A 113 -18.14 0.00 9.36
CA ASP A 113 -18.84 -1.05 8.60
C ASP A 113 -18.43 -1.14 7.13
N ASP A 114 -17.62 -0.20 6.64
CA ASP A 114 -17.24 -0.05 5.24
C ASP A 114 -15.84 -0.61 4.91
N ILE A 115 -15.15 -1.19 5.90
CA ILE A 115 -13.79 -1.71 5.79
C ILE A 115 -13.70 -3.16 6.28
N ALA A 116 -12.67 -3.86 5.81
CA ALA A 116 -12.30 -5.19 6.29
C ALA A 116 -10.78 -5.36 6.32
N LEU A 117 -10.32 -6.32 7.13
CA LEU A 117 -8.92 -6.76 7.08
C LEU A 117 -8.69 -7.49 5.76
N LEU A 118 -7.86 -6.91 4.90
CA LEU A 118 -7.57 -7.46 3.59
C LEU A 118 -6.26 -8.26 3.57
N ASP A 119 -5.27 -7.79 4.32
CA ASP A 119 -3.96 -8.42 4.35
C ASP A 119 -3.22 -8.16 5.67
N SER A 120 -2.34 -9.07 6.05
CA SER A 120 -1.46 -8.94 7.21
C SER A 120 -0.06 -9.38 6.83
N THR A 121 0.79 -8.42 6.50
CA THR A 121 2.13 -8.72 5.99
C THR A 121 3.21 -8.45 7.03
N LYS A 122 4.03 -9.48 7.30
CA LYS A 122 5.31 -9.28 7.95
C LYS A 122 6.31 -8.77 6.92
N MET A 123 6.83 -7.58 7.18
CA MET A 123 7.84 -6.97 6.32
C MET A 123 9.23 -7.35 6.79
N ASN A 124 10.01 -7.82 5.85
CA ASN A 124 11.34 -8.34 6.08
C ASN A 124 12.28 -7.23 6.60
N GLY A 125 12.92 -7.44 7.75
CA GLY A 125 13.75 -6.44 8.43
C GLY A 125 12.99 -5.49 9.37
N LEU A 126 11.70 -5.73 9.60
CA LEU A 126 10.89 -5.01 10.58
C LEU A 126 10.40 -5.95 11.68
N GLU A 127 10.26 -5.40 12.90
CA GLU A 127 9.83 -6.18 14.07
C GLU A 127 8.34 -6.50 14.04
N HIS A 128 7.54 -5.62 13.46
CA HIS A 128 6.08 -5.70 13.47
C HIS A 128 5.51 -6.30 12.19
N GLN A 129 4.40 -7.02 12.34
CA GLN A 129 3.49 -7.33 11.25
C GLN A 129 2.58 -6.13 11.01
N PHE A 130 2.32 -5.81 9.75
CA PHE A 130 1.41 -4.72 9.37
C PHE A 130 0.09 -5.29 8.87
N HIS A 131 -1.00 -4.76 9.41
CA HIS A 131 -2.37 -5.10 9.10
C HIS A 131 -2.99 -4.01 8.23
N PHE A 132 -3.49 -4.39 7.06
CA PHE A 132 -4.08 -3.47 6.11
C PHE A 132 -5.60 -3.61 6.13
N LEU A 133 -6.27 -2.59 6.65
CA LEU A 133 -7.71 -2.47 6.54
C LEU A 133 -8.04 -1.71 5.26
N ALA A 134 -8.89 -2.27 4.41
CA ALA A 134 -9.26 -1.68 3.13
C ALA A 134 -10.78 -1.64 2.95
N ALA A 135 -11.24 -0.81 2.02
CA ALA A 135 -12.64 -0.70 1.67
C ALA A 135 -13.21 -2.07 1.27
N LEU A 136 -14.43 -2.37 1.72
CA LEU A 136 -15.20 -3.51 1.21
C LEU A 136 -15.60 -3.31 -0.26
N LYS A 137 -15.76 -2.04 -0.69
CA LYS A 137 -16.08 -1.68 -2.06
C LYS A 137 -14.80 -1.61 -2.90
N LYS A 138 -14.85 -2.19 -4.10
CA LYS A 138 -13.80 -2.08 -5.11
C LYS A 138 -13.61 -0.62 -5.53
N ALA A 139 -12.37 -0.17 -5.62
CA ALA A 139 -12.02 1.03 -6.35
C ALA A 139 -12.22 0.77 -7.84
N VAL A 140 -13.06 1.57 -8.49
CA VAL A 140 -13.35 1.43 -9.91
C VAL A 140 -12.09 1.73 -10.69
N THR A 141 -11.71 0.81 -11.58
CA THR A 141 -10.59 0.99 -12.50
C THR A 141 -11.09 1.45 -13.86
N CYS A 142 -10.71 2.65 -14.30
CA CYS A 142 -10.91 3.09 -15.67
C CYS A 142 -9.61 2.89 -16.46
N LYS A 143 -9.69 2.23 -17.62
CA LYS A 143 -8.63 2.35 -18.64
C LYS A 143 -8.83 3.67 -19.38
N PRO A 144 -7.78 4.38 -19.80
CA PRO A 144 -7.94 5.55 -20.64
C PRO A 144 -8.56 5.08 -21.95
N ARG A 145 -9.54 5.82 -22.47
CA ARG A 145 -9.95 5.63 -23.86
C ARG A 145 -8.75 6.05 -24.71
N GLY A 146 -8.20 5.09 -25.46
CA GLY A 146 -7.15 5.35 -26.44
C GLY A 146 -7.62 6.22 -27.58
#